data_AF-A0A2T9YKJ8-F1
#
_entry.id   AF-A0A2T9YKJ8-F1
#
_cell.length_a   1.000
_cell.length_b   1.000
_cell.length_c   1.000
_cell.angle_alpha   90.00
_cell.angle_beta   90.00
_cell.angle_gamma   90.00
#
_symmetry.space_group_name_H-M   'P 1'
#
loop_
_entity.id
_entity.type
_entity.pdbx_description
1 polymer ?
#
loop_
_entity_poly.entity_id
_entity_poly.type
_entity_poly.pdbx_seq_one_letter_code
_entity_poly.pdbx_strand_id
1 'polypeptide(L)'
;MESKNSTRRGSIYLFGDSLTQFGYNAAELGWVSKLSDVYARKADVINRGLSGYNTRWGKYAFANIFPLSDQKKQEFNSKFYESADAKDKRIIDAIRNSTETDNCNAELLVIFFGGNDAAIENRSQHISLDEFSKNLSEIIEIAQTSNQTKIILITPPPLCDPDWEKFLKTLGLETDRFNEITKKYADVVKEVGNKYGLPVVDIYERIEGLVKAERDEYIKKLEEEGKIEQVSKWYGYSGYLTDGLHLAKKGNSVLFEMLIESINSNFPSLFENIFSPLWDKIANDEL
;
A
#
# COMPACT_ATOMS: atom_id res chain seq x y z
N MET A 1 24.71 -29.28 -2.97
CA MET A 1 24.69 -28.46 -4.19
C MET A 1 23.29 -27.91 -4.33
N GLU A 2 23.05 -26.69 -3.86
CA GLU A 2 21.75 -26.04 -3.98
C GLU A 2 21.48 -25.69 -5.45
N SER A 3 20.31 -26.07 -5.94
CA SER A 3 19.89 -25.80 -7.31
C SER A 3 19.69 -24.29 -7.48
N LYS A 4 20.67 -23.61 -8.10
CA LYS A 4 20.46 -22.32 -8.77
C LYS A 4 19.50 -22.53 -9.95
N ASN A 5 18.20 -22.57 -9.69
CA ASN A 5 17.18 -22.67 -10.72
C ASN A 5 15.98 -21.77 -10.39
N SER A 6 16.21 -20.46 -10.39
CA SER A 6 15.24 -19.54 -10.95
C SER A 6 15.94 -18.74 -12.04
N THR A 7 15.63 -19.05 -13.30
CA THR A 7 16.04 -18.29 -14.48
C THR A 7 15.16 -17.04 -14.68
N ARG A 8 14.23 -16.75 -13.75
CA ARG A 8 13.27 -15.67 -13.85
C ARG A 8 13.73 -14.48 -13.00
N ARG A 9 13.60 -13.29 -13.55
CA ARG A 9 13.85 -12.04 -12.82
C ARG A 9 12.86 -11.93 -11.67
N GLY A 10 13.36 -11.63 -10.47
CA GLY A 10 12.51 -11.47 -9.31
C GLY A 10 11.56 -10.28 -9.47
N SER A 11 10.40 -10.35 -8.81
CA SER A 11 9.36 -9.32 -8.95
C SER A 11 8.77 -8.91 -7.62
N ILE A 12 8.52 -7.61 -7.49
CA ILE A 12 7.87 -6.96 -6.36
C ILE A 12 6.52 -6.45 -6.85
N TYR A 13 5.43 -7.03 -6.36
CA TYR A 13 4.08 -6.59 -6.66
C TYR A 13 3.56 -5.66 -5.57
N LEU A 14 3.04 -4.52 -5.99
CA LEU A 14 2.50 -3.50 -5.09
C LEU A 14 1.00 -3.42 -5.33
N PHE A 15 0.22 -3.95 -4.39
CA PHE A 15 -1.22 -4.12 -4.51
C PHE A 15 -1.94 -3.23 -3.51
N GLY A 16 -2.81 -2.35 -4.00
CA GLY A 16 -3.43 -1.34 -3.16
C GLY A 16 -4.41 -0.45 -3.90
N ASP A 17 -4.73 0.67 -3.29
CA ASP A 17 -5.63 1.68 -3.84
C ASP A 17 -4.87 2.85 -4.52
N SER A 18 -5.42 4.07 -4.46
CA SER A 18 -4.80 5.28 -5.01
C SER A 18 -3.46 5.61 -4.36
N LEU A 19 -3.23 5.26 -3.09
CA LEU A 19 -1.94 5.45 -2.41
C LEU A 19 -0.83 4.61 -3.05
N THR A 20 -1.19 3.48 -3.66
CA THR A 20 -0.27 2.66 -4.46
C THR A 20 -0.21 3.15 -5.90
N GLN A 21 -1.35 3.46 -6.52
CA GLN A 21 -1.39 3.92 -7.92
C GLN A 21 -0.58 5.20 -8.11
N PHE A 22 -0.78 6.19 -7.26
CA PHE A 22 -0.10 7.49 -7.32
C PHE A 22 1.32 7.45 -6.75
N GLY A 23 1.73 6.35 -6.11
CA GLY A 23 3.11 6.16 -5.66
C GLY A 23 4.13 6.11 -6.80
N TYR A 24 3.71 6.07 -8.08
CA TYR A 24 4.60 6.23 -9.23
C TYR A 24 4.84 7.71 -9.62
N ASN A 25 4.12 8.66 -9.02
CA ASN A 25 4.23 10.07 -9.38
C ASN A 25 5.61 10.63 -9.02
N ALA A 26 6.45 10.83 -10.05
CA ALA A 26 7.81 11.32 -9.88
C ALA A 26 7.87 12.76 -9.33
N ALA A 27 6.85 13.59 -9.59
CA ALA A 27 6.81 14.97 -9.07
C ALA A 27 6.72 15.00 -7.53
N GLU A 28 6.06 14.00 -6.94
CA GLU A 28 5.93 13.82 -5.49
C GLU A 28 7.00 12.90 -4.90
N LEU A 29 8.06 12.58 -5.65
CA LEU A 29 9.03 11.54 -5.28
C LEU A 29 8.36 10.23 -4.82
N GLY A 30 7.36 9.80 -5.60
CA GLY A 30 6.49 8.68 -5.27
C GLY A 30 7.26 7.43 -4.83
N TRP A 31 6.83 6.79 -3.75
CA TRP A 31 7.55 5.67 -3.14
C TRP A 31 7.77 4.48 -4.09
N VAL A 32 6.84 4.23 -5.03
CA VAL A 32 6.97 3.19 -6.05
C VAL A 32 8.05 3.54 -7.08
N SER A 33 8.14 4.82 -7.48
CA SER A 33 9.18 5.27 -8.41
C SER A 33 10.58 5.10 -7.79
N LYS A 34 10.74 5.48 -6.51
CA LYS A 34 11.98 5.28 -5.75
C LYS A 34 12.32 3.80 -5.57
N LEU A 35 11.30 2.96 -5.30
CA LEU A 35 11.50 1.52 -5.19
C LEU A 35 11.98 0.91 -6.52
N SER A 36 11.38 1.33 -7.63
CA SER A 36 11.76 0.89 -8.98
C SER A 36 13.20 1.26 -9.32
N ASP A 37 13.66 2.44 -8.90
CA ASP A 37 15.03 2.92 -9.06
C ASP A 37 16.03 2.07 -8.25
N VAL A 38 15.76 1.83 -6.96
CA VAL A 38 16.66 1.02 -6.10
C VAL A 38 16.77 -0.44 -6.53
N TYR A 39 15.67 -1.01 -7.04
CA TYR A 39 15.64 -2.38 -7.55
C TYR A 39 15.93 -2.48 -9.04
N ALA A 40 16.39 -1.40 -9.68
CA ALA A 40 16.85 -1.44 -11.07
C ALA A 40 17.91 -2.54 -11.23
N ARG A 41 17.71 -3.39 -12.25
CA ARG A 41 18.49 -4.60 -12.51
C ARG A 41 18.48 -5.64 -11.37
N LYS A 42 17.67 -5.54 -10.32
CA LYS A 42 17.57 -6.56 -9.26
C LYS A 42 16.22 -7.27 -9.28
N ALA A 43 15.16 -6.48 -9.40
CA ALA A 43 13.79 -6.97 -9.51
C ALA A 43 12.99 -6.11 -10.50
N ASP A 44 11.84 -6.59 -10.94
CA ASP A 44 10.81 -5.76 -11.56
C ASP A 44 9.84 -5.29 -10.48
N VAL A 45 9.59 -3.98 -10.41
CA VAL A 45 8.61 -3.39 -9.49
C VAL A 45 7.33 -3.12 -10.26
N ILE A 46 6.25 -3.80 -9.87
CA ILE A 46 5.01 -3.86 -10.63
C ILE A 46 3.89 -3.21 -9.82
N ASN A 47 3.43 -2.05 -10.29
CA ASN A 47 2.33 -1.30 -9.67
C ASN A 47 0.97 -1.92 -10.08
N ARG A 48 0.20 -2.35 -9.09
CA ARG A 48 -1.19 -2.82 -9.19
C ARG A 48 -2.09 -2.03 -8.23
N GLY A 49 -1.84 -0.72 -8.15
CA GLY A 49 -2.69 0.22 -7.44
C GLY A 49 -3.97 0.53 -8.23
N LEU A 50 -5.10 0.52 -7.54
CA LEU A 50 -6.44 0.67 -8.10
C LEU A 50 -7.16 1.85 -7.43
N SER A 51 -7.00 3.04 -8.00
CA SER A 51 -7.55 4.26 -7.41
C SER A 51 -9.05 4.15 -7.10
N GLY A 52 -9.42 4.49 -5.87
CA GLY A 52 -10.80 4.42 -5.37
C GLY A 52 -11.24 3.04 -4.88
N TYR A 53 -10.43 1.99 -5.01
CA TYR A 53 -10.81 0.66 -4.54
C TYR A 53 -10.75 0.55 -3.01
N ASN A 54 -11.73 -0.15 -2.46
CA ASN A 54 -11.69 -0.69 -1.09
C ASN A 54 -11.27 -2.17 -1.12
N THR A 55 -11.11 -2.79 0.04
CA THR A 55 -10.68 -4.19 0.14
C THR A 55 -11.68 -5.20 -0.41
N ARG A 56 -12.99 -4.91 -0.40
CA ARG A 56 -14.00 -5.80 -1.00
C ARG A 56 -13.74 -5.92 -2.50
N TRP A 57 -13.58 -4.79 -3.19
CA TRP A 57 -13.31 -4.79 -4.63
C TRP A 57 -11.89 -5.27 -4.93
N GLY A 58 -10.92 -4.86 -4.12
CA GLY A 58 -9.53 -5.29 -4.22
C GLY A 58 -9.41 -6.81 -4.18
N LYS A 59 -10.07 -7.47 -3.23
CA LYS A 59 -10.08 -8.93 -3.13
C LYS A 59 -10.53 -9.62 -4.43
N TYR A 60 -11.55 -9.09 -5.11
CA TYR A 60 -12.00 -9.64 -6.40
C TYR A 60 -11.02 -9.38 -7.53
N ALA A 61 -10.41 -8.20 -7.59
CA ALA A 61 -9.36 -7.90 -8.55
C ALA A 61 -8.12 -8.79 -8.33
N PHE A 62 -7.77 -9.03 -7.07
CA PHE A 62 -6.59 -9.82 -6.69
C PHE A 62 -6.62 -11.25 -7.23
N ALA A 63 -7.79 -11.89 -7.27
CA ALA A 63 -7.93 -13.23 -7.85
C ALA A 63 -7.69 -13.30 -9.36
N ASN A 64 -7.78 -12.18 -10.07
CA ASN A 64 -7.44 -12.08 -11.50
C ASN A 64 -5.97 -11.70 -11.70
N ILE A 65 -5.42 -10.88 -10.80
CA ILE A 65 -4.02 -10.41 -10.87
C ILE A 65 -3.04 -11.48 -10.38
N PHE A 66 -3.37 -12.24 -9.34
CA PHE A 66 -2.52 -13.27 -8.77
C PHE A 66 -2.82 -14.65 -9.38
N PRO A 67 -1.81 -15.44 -9.81
CA PRO A 67 -2.00 -16.69 -10.53
C PRO A 67 -2.42 -17.79 -9.54
N LEU A 68 -3.71 -17.82 -9.26
CA LEU A 68 -4.36 -19.01 -8.74
C LEU A 68 -4.44 -20.08 -9.86
N SER A 69 -4.31 -21.35 -9.51
CA SER A 69 -4.67 -22.44 -10.43
C SER A 69 -6.14 -22.32 -10.83
N ASP A 70 -6.54 -22.82 -12.00
CA ASP A 70 -7.93 -22.72 -12.47
C ASP A 70 -8.94 -23.28 -11.45
N GLN A 71 -8.56 -24.36 -10.76
CA GLN A 71 -9.34 -24.92 -9.66
C GLN A 71 -9.48 -23.94 -8.49
N LYS A 72 -8.38 -23.33 -8.02
CA LYS A 72 -8.42 -22.34 -6.93
C LYS A 72 -9.15 -21.06 -7.34
N LYS A 73 -9.03 -20.65 -8.61
CA LYS A 73 -9.83 -19.55 -9.17
C LYS A 73 -11.31 -19.88 -9.11
N GLN A 74 -11.71 -21.09 -9.52
CA GLN A 74 -13.11 -21.52 -9.43
C GLN A 74 -13.59 -21.59 -7.98
N GLU A 75 -12.84 -22.21 -7.06
CA GLU A 75 -13.20 -22.31 -5.64
C GLU A 75 -13.34 -20.93 -4.99
N PHE A 76 -12.37 -20.04 -5.23
CA PHE A 76 -12.42 -18.66 -4.78
C PHE A 76 -13.64 -17.95 -5.37
N ASN A 77 -13.81 -18.04 -6.69
CA ASN A 77 -14.88 -17.36 -7.38
C ASN A 77 -16.27 -17.83 -6.91
N SER A 78 -16.47 -19.13 -6.71
CA SER A 78 -17.72 -19.70 -6.20
C SER A 78 -17.97 -19.29 -4.76
N LYS A 79 -16.98 -19.45 -3.86
CA LYS A 79 -17.12 -19.12 -2.43
C LYS A 79 -17.64 -17.69 -2.21
N PHE A 80 -17.08 -16.73 -2.94
CA PHE A 80 -17.45 -15.32 -2.76
C PHE A 80 -18.64 -14.88 -3.59
N TYR A 81 -18.80 -15.41 -4.81
CA TYR A 81 -19.91 -15.03 -5.68
C TYR A 81 -21.23 -15.62 -5.17
N GLU A 82 -21.23 -16.83 -4.60
CA GLU A 82 -22.45 -17.45 -4.07
C GLU A 82 -22.99 -16.70 -2.85
N SER A 83 -22.11 -16.22 -1.97
CA SER A 83 -22.49 -15.43 -0.79
C SER A 83 -22.80 -13.96 -1.08
N ALA A 84 -22.50 -13.46 -2.29
CA ALA A 84 -22.67 -12.06 -2.65
C ALA A 84 -24.12 -11.70 -3.00
N ASP A 85 -24.52 -10.49 -2.63
CA ASP A 85 -25.80 -9.92 -3.06
C ASP A 85 -25.80 -9.56 -4.56
N ALA A 86 -26.95 -9.15 -5.09
CA ALA A 86 -27.09 -8.85 -6.51
C ALA A 86 -26.24 -7.64 -6.97
N LYS A 87 -25.96 -6.68 -6.08
CA LYS A 87 -25.13 -5.51 -6.39
C LYS A 87 -23.66 -5.92 -6.43
N ASP A 88 -23.20 -6.66 -5.42
CA ASP A 88 -21.84 -7.16 -5.35
C ASP A 88 -21.54 -8.11 -6.50
N LYS A 89 -22.47 -8.99 -6.90
CA LYS A 89 -22.32 -9.84 -8.11
C LYS A 89 -22.04 -9.03 -9.37
N ARG A 90 -22.78 -7.94 -9.60
CA ARG A 90 -22.55 -7.05 -10.76
C ARG A 90 -21.17 -6.40 -10.72
N ILE A 91 -20.70 -6.00 -9.53
CA ILE A 91 -19.37 -5.43 -9.34
C ILE A 91 -18.30 -6.49 -9.62
N ILE A 92 -18.48 -7.70 -9.09
CA ILE A 92 -17.56 -8.83 -9.32
C ILE A 92 -17.45 -9.12 -10.81
N ASP A 93 -18.58 -9.21 -11.52
CA ASP A 93 -18.59 -9.47 -12.96
C ASP A 93 -17.91 -8.34 -13.74
N ALA A 94 -18.15 -7.08 -13.37
CA ALA A 94 -17.48 -5.94 -13.99
C ALA A 94 -15.96 -5.99 -13.80
N ILE A 95 -15.48 -6.33 -12.59
CA ILE A 95 -14.06 -6.48 -12.29
C ILE A 95 -13.47 -7.67 -13.06
N ARG A 96 -14.15 -8.84 -13.05
CA ARG A 96 -13.69 -10.04 -13.75
C ARG A 96 -13.57 -9.86 -15.25
N ASN A 97 -14.55 -9.20 -15.86
CA ASN A 97 -14.58 -9.02 -17.31
C ASN A 97 -13.62 -7.93 -17.80
N SER A 98 -13.08 -7.09 -16.91
CA SER A 98 -12.17 -6.00 -17.24
C SER A 98 -10.72 -6.24 -16.82
N THR A 99 -10.46 -7.21 -15.94
CA THR A 99 -9.10 -7.48 -15.45
C THR A 99 -8.44 -8.53 -16.33
N GLU A 100 -7.42 -8.14 -17.09
CA GLU A 100 -6.55 -9.09 -17.76
C GLU A 100 -5.82 -9.95 -16.72
N THR A 101 -5.77 -11.26 -16.96
CA THR A 101 -5.04 -12.17 -16.07
C THR A 101 -3.54 -11.88 -16.17
N ASP A 102 -2.94 -11.46 -15.06
CA ASP A 102 -1.50 -11.37 -14.92
C ASP A 102 -0.96 -12.69 -14.36
N ASN A 103 0.12 -13.23 -14.92
CA ASN A 103 0.76 -14.44 -14.40
C ASN A 103 1.76 -14.07 -13.31
N CYS A 104 1.24 -13.40 -12.27
CA CYS A 104 1.99 -12.77 -11.17
C CYS A 104 2.77 -13.79 -10.34
N ASN A 105 4.07 -13.91 -10.61
CA ASN A 105 4.97 -14.70 -9.79
C ASN A 105 5.74 -13.80 -8.84
N ALA A 106 5.00 -13.15 -7.93
CA ALA A 106 5.56 -12.22 -6.95
C ALA A 106 6.52 -12.96 -6.00
N GLU A 107 7.77 -12.50 -5.94
CA GLU A 107 8.67 -12.90 -4.86
C GLU A 107 8.38 -12.08 -3.59
N LEU A 108 7.97 -10.82 -3.77
CA LEU A 108 7.43 -9.96 -2.72
C LEU A 108 6.10 -9.35 -3.14
N LEU A 109 5.11 -9.43 -2.26
CA LEU A 109 3.84 -8.74 -2.36
C LEU A 109 3.73 -7.71 -1.24
N VAL A 110 3.45 -6.47 -1.60
CA VAL A 110 3.14 -5.39 -0.65
C VAL A 110 1.66 -5.07 -0.77
N ILE A 111 0.91 -5.13 0.34
CA ILE A 111 -0.53 -4.87 0.39
C ILE A 111 -0.77 -3.54 1.12
N PHE A 112 -1.45 -2.60 0.47
CA PHE A 112 -1.67 -1.25 0.98
C PHE A 112 -3.10 -0.74 0.71
N PHE A 113 -3.98 -0.97 1.68
CA PHE A 113 -5.40 -0.58 1.67
C PHE A 113 -5.80 0.03 3.02
N GLY A 114 -7.02 0.56 3.10
CA GLY A 114 -7.64 1.06 4.33
C GLY A 114 -8.10 2.51 4.23
N GLY A 115 -7.50 3.31 3.35
CA GLY A 115 -7.88 4.73 3.17
C GLY A 115 -9.31 4.88 2.65
N ASN A 116 -9.69 4.06 1.66
CA ASN A 116 -11.06 4.06 1.12
C ASN A 116 -12.06 3.34 2.01
N ASP A 117 -11.64 2.21 2.60
CA ASP A 117 -12.45 1.41 3.52
C ASP A 117 -12.92 2.23 4.73
N ALA A 118 -12.09 3.18 5.19
CA ALA A 118 -12.36 4.11 6.29
C ALA A 118 -13.34 5.25 5.96
N ALA A 119 -13.96 5.26 4.77
CA ALA A 119 -15.07 6.16 4.50
C ALA A 119 -16.23 5.92 5.48
N ILE A 120 -17.09 6.91 5.70
CA ILE A 120 -18.27 6.79 6.57
C ILE A 120 -19.33 5.83 5.97
N GLU A 121 -20.12 5.18 6.82
CA GLU A 121 -21.00 4.04 6.47
C GLU A 121 -21.95 4.27 5.27
N ASN A 122 -22.40 5.50 5.04
CA ASN A 122 -23.32 5.83 3.94
C ASN A 122 -22.62 6.05 2.58
N ARG A 123 -21.30 5.83 2.49
CA ARG A 123 -20.51 6.00 1.27
C ARG A 123 -20.23 4.66 0.63
N SER A 124 -20.19 4.64 -0.70
CA SER A 124 -20.00 3.41 -1.48
C SER A 124 -18.68 2.70 -1.21
N GLN A 125 -17.66 3.44 -0.75
CA GLN A 125 -16.33 2.91 -0.46
C GLN A 125 -16.21 2.29 0.94
N HIS A 126 -17.13 2.59 1.87
CA HIS A 126 -17.06 2.09 3.24
C HIS A 126 -17.09 0.58 3.32
N ILE A 127 -16.21 0.02 4.17
CA ILE A 127 -16.16 -1.39 4.55
C ILE A 127 -16.05 -1.45 6.07
N SER A 128 -16.88 -2.23 6.75
CA SER A 128 -16.81 -2.35 8.21
C SER A 128 -15.46 -2.93 8.67
N LEU A 129 -15.02 -2.66 9.89
CA LEU A 129 -13.74 -3.17 10.42
C LEU A 129 -13.63 -4.70 10.35
N ASP A 130 -14.73 -5.40 10.69
CA ASP A 130 -14.79 -6.87 10.62
C ASP A 130 -14.61 -7.38 9.19
N GLU A 131 -15.28 -6.75 8.24
CA GLU A 131 -15.17 -7.13 6.85
C GLU A 131 -13.79 -6.76 6.26
N PHE A 132 -13.24 -5.62 6.64
CA PHE A 132 -11.90 -5.19 6.25
C PHE A 132 -10.84 -6.21 6.72
N SER A 133 -10.89 -6.62 7.99
CA SER A 133 -10.02 -7.66 8.56
C SER A 133 -10.15 -8.99 7.81
N LYS A 134 -11.39 -9.39 7.50
CA LYS A 134 -11.67 -10.61 6.73
C LYS A 134 -11.15 -10.52 5.30
N ASN A 135 -11.36 -9.40 4.62
CA ASN A 135 -10.91 -9.21 3.24
C ASN A 135 -9.38 -9.26 3.14
N LEU A 136 -8.66 -8.61 4.06
CA LEU A 136 -7.19 -8.69 4.13
C LEU A 136 -6.71 -10.13 4.39
N SER A 137 -7.33 -10.81 5.36
CA SER A 137 -7.05 -12.22 5.67
C SER A 137 -7.17 -13.11 4.42
N GLU A 138 -8.22 -12.92 3.63
CA GLU A 138 -8.47 -13.71 2.41
C GLU A 138 -7.46 -13.40 1.30
N ILE A 139 -7.08 -12.14 1.10
CA ILE A 139 -6.02 -11.76 0.15
C ILE A 139 -4.69 -12.42 0.54
N ILE A 140 -4.34 -12.40 1.84
CA ILE A 140 -3.12 -13.02 2.36
C ILE A 140 -3.14 -14.53 2.15
N GLU A 141 -4.24 -15.20 2.50
CA GLU A 141 -4.39 -16.65 2.33
C GLU A 141 -4.21 -17.07 0.87
N ILE A 142 -4.76 -16.30 -0.08
CA ILE A 142 -4.54 -16.51 -1.51
C ILE A 142 -3.07 -16.37 -1.88
N ALA A 143 -2.43 -15.27 -1.46
CA ALA A 143 -1.04 -15.00 -1.80
C ALA A 143 -0.09 -16.08 -1.26
N GLN A 144 -0.37 -16.60 -0.06
CA GLN A 144 0.39 -17.68 0.59
C GLN A 144 0.18 -19.06 -0.03
N THR A 145 -0.81 -19.23 -0.92
CA THR A 145 -0.94 -20.49 -1.66
C THR A 145 0.28 -20.79 -2.53
N SER A 146 1.05 -19.77 -2.88
CA SER A 146 2.43 -19.88 -3.34
C SER A 146 3.34 -19.79 -2.11
N ASN A 147 3.96 -20.91 -1.71
CA ASN A 147 4.90 -20.95 -0.58
C ASN A 147 6.17 -20.08 -0.77
N GLN A 148 6.32 -19.41 -1.93
CA GLN A 148 7.48 -18.60 -2.25
C GLN A 148 7.25 -17.10 -2.02
N THR A 149 5.99 -16.63 -2.02
CA THR A 149 5.67 -15.20 -1.92
C THR A 149 5.93 -14.68 -0.51
N LYS A 150 6.81 -13.68 -0.38
CA LYS A 150 6.93 -12.86 0.84
C LYS A 150 5.88 -11.77 0.84
N ILE A 151 5.35 -11.41 2.01
CA ILE A 151 4.27 -10.43 2.14
C ILE A 151 4.64 -9.37 3.16
N ILE A 152 4.38 -8.10 2.84
CA ILE A 152 4.43 -6.95 3.76
C ILE A 152 3.08 -6.23 3.70
N LEU A 153 2.55 -5.84 4.85
CA LEU A 153 1.37 -4.97 4.93
C LEU A 153 1.79 -3.53 5.21
N ILE A 154 1.08 -2.56 4.66
CA ILE A 154 1.24 -1.14 4.98
C ILE A 154 -0.09 -0.63 5.56
N THR A 155 -0.05 0.06 6.71
CA THR A 155 -1.23 0.71 7.30
C THR A 155 -1.67 1.90 6.44
N PRO A 156 -2.96 2.29 6.37
CA PRO A 156 -3.33 3.57 5.79
C PRO A 156 -2.60 4.72 6.53
N PRO A 157 -2.12 5.77 5.83
CA PRO A 157 -1.55 6.94 6.48
C PRO A 157 -2.60 7.68 7.31
N PRO A 158 -2.20 8.60 8.21
CA PRO A 158 -3.18 9.44 8.86
C PRO A 158 -3.85 10.37 7.84
N LEU A 159 -5.04 10.86 8.19
CA LEU A 159 -5.81 11.81 7.42
C LEU A 159 -5.68 13.20 8.05
N CYS A 160 -5.51 14.25 7.25
CA CYS A 160 -5.69 15.62 7.71
C CYS A 160 -7.13 16.07 7.43
N ASP A 161 -8.01 15.97 8.43
CA ASP A 161 -9.44 16.26 8.29
C ASP A 161 -9.74 17.60 7.57
N PRO A 162 -9.14 18.75 7.96
CA PRO A 162 -9.48 20.03 7.31
C PRO A 162 -8.97 20.14 5.87
N ASP A 163 -7.82 19.53 5.55
CA ASP A 163 -7.28 19.57 4.19
C ASP A 163 -8.12 18.67 3.26
N TRP A 164 -8.56 17.51 3.76
CA TRP A 164 -9.46 16.61 3.03
C TRP A 164 -10.82 17.25 2.80
N GLU A 165 -11.40 17.85 3.84
CA GLU A 165 -12.65 18.60 3.73
C GLU A 165 -12.53 19.75 2.72
N LYS A 166 -11.42 20.49 2.76
CA LYS A 166 -11.15 21.58 1.81
C LYS A 166 -11.05 21.06 0.38
N PHE A 167 -10.34 19.96 0.16
CA PHE A 167 -10.22 19.34 -1.16
C PHE A 167 -11.59 18.90 -1.69
N LEU A 168 -12.38 18.18 -0.90
CA LEU A 168 -13.71 17.71 -1.32
C LEU A 168 -14.66 18.86 -1.64
N LYS A 169 -14.60 19.98 -0.90
CA LYS A 169 -15.37 21.19 -1.22
C LYS A 169 -15.04 21.75 -2.61
N THR A 170 -13.79 21.61 -3.10
CA THR A 170 -13.44 22.02 -4.48
C THR A 170 -14.14 21.17 -5.54
N LEU A 171 -14.55 19.95 -5.18
CA LEU A 171 -15.28 19.02 -6.04
C LEU A 171 -16.81 19.08 -5.82
N GLY A 172 -17.29 19.97 -4.94
CA GLY A 172 -18.71 20.04 -4.56
C GLY A 172 -19.17 18.84 -3.72
N LEU A 173 -18.25 18.20 -3.00
CA LEU A 173 -18.51 17.03 -2.15
C LEU A 173 -18.38 17.38 -0.66
N GLU A 174 -19.08 16.62 0.17
CA GLU A 174 -18.95 16.69 1.62
C GLU A 174 -17.87 15.73 2.11
N THR A 175 -17.23 16.07 3.24
CA THR A 175 -16.25 15.18 3.87
C THR A 175 -16.85 13.81 4.18
N ASP A 176 -16.04 12.79 4.00
CA ASP A 176 -16.48 11.40 4.07
C ASP A 176 -15.50 10.48 4.82
N ARG A 177 -14.40 11.03 5.33
CA ARG A 177 -13.36 10.32 6.08
C ARG A 177 -12.85 11.20 7.20
N PHE A 178 -12.36 10.58 8.26
CA PHE A 178 -11.81 11.24 9.43
C PHE A 178 -10.58 10.48 9.94
N ASN A 179 -9.60 11.20 10.49
CA ASN A 179 -8.37 10.59 11.01
C ASN A 179 -8.64 9.56 12.10
N GLU A 180 -9.57 9.88 13.02
CA GLU A 180 -9.96 8.98 14.11
C GLU A 180 -10.53 7.65 13.60
N ILE A 181 -11.28 7.68 12.49
CA ILE A 181 -11.80 6.46 11.87
C ILE A 181 -10.65 5.72 11.17
N THR A 182 -9.82 6.41 10.41
CA THR A 182 -8.66 5.85 9.68
C THR A 182 -7.69 5.12 10.62
N LYS A 183 -7.48 5.63 11.84
CA LYS A 183 -6.70 4.95 12.89
C LYS A 183 -7.18 3.53 13.16
N LYS A 184 -8.49 3.31 13.23
CA LYS A 184 -9.06 1.99 13.52
C LYS A 184 -8.70 0.99 12.42
N TYR A 185 -8.62 1.43 11.16
CA TYR A 185 -8.19 0.58 10.04
C TYR A 185 -6.69 0.32 10.08
N ALA A 186 -5.87 1.31 10.48
CA ALA A 186 -4.45 1.08 10.74
C ALA A 186 -4.22 0.03 11.83
N ASP A 187 -5.01 0.06 12.91
CA ASP A 187 -4.95 -0.94 13.98
C ASP A 187 -5.36 -2.34 13.48
N VAL A 188 -6.41 -2.46 12.66
CA VAL A 188 -6.78 -3.74 12.04
C VAL A 188 -5.67 -4.30 11.15
N VAL A 189 -4.98 -3.46 10.36
CA VAL A 189 -3.84 -3.93 9.55
C VAL A 189 -2.73 -4.51 10.43
N LYS A 190 -2.45 -3.89 11.57
CA LYS A 190 -1.45 -4.38 12.55
C LYS A 190 -1.88 -5.70 13.18
N GLU A 191 -3.15 -5.81 13.57
CA GLU A 191 -3.72 -7.04 14.12
C GLU A 191 -3.66 -8.20 13.12
N VAL A 192 -4.03 -7.95 11.85
CA VAL A 192 -3.92 -8.93 10.77
C VAL A 192 -2.46 -9.32 10.53
N GLY A 193 -1.54 -8.36 10.48
CA GLY A 193 -0.11 -8.64 10.36
C GLY A 193 0.39 -9.55 11.47
N ASN A 194 0.04 -9.26 12.72
CA ASN A 194 0.38 -10.11 13.87
C ASN A 194 -0.26 -11.51 13.76
N LYS A 195 -1.54 -11.61 13.37
CA LYS A 195 -2.24 -12.88 13.18
C LYS A 195 -1.52 -13.82 12.21
N TYR A 196 -0.97 -13.29 11.11
CA TYR A 196 -0.27 -14.09 10.09
C TYR A 196 1.26 -14.10 10.25
N GLY A 197 1.81 -13.44 11.29
CA GLY A 197 3.25 -13.31 11.50
C GLY A 197 3.94 -12.54 10.36
N LEU A 198 3.27 -11.56 9.77
CA LEU A 198 3.76 -10.77 8.64
C LEU A 198 4.33 -9.42 9.11
N PRO A 199 5.40 -8.92 8.47
CA PRO A 199 5.88 -7.57 8.70
C PRO A 199 4.81 -6.52 8.35
N VAL A 200 4.69 -5.50 9.20
CA VAL A 200 3.79 -4.36 9.00
C VAL A 200 4.60 -3.07 9.00
N VAL A 201 4.46 -2.28 7.93
CA VAL A 201 4.95 -0.90 7.86
C VAL A 201 3.85 0.01 8.38
N ASP A 202 3.99 0.46 9.63
CA ASP A 202 3.02 1.33 10.29
C ASP A 202 3.26 2.81 9.98
N ILE A 203 2.92 3.21 8.75
CA ILE A 203 3.09 4.59 8.29
C ILE A 203 2.15 5.56 9.04
N TYR A 204 1.00 5.08 9.56
CA TYR A 204 0.08 5.88 10.37
C TYR A 204 0.82 6.53 11.55
N GLU A 205 1.33 5.69 12.46
CA GLU A 205 1.98 6.16 13.69
C GLU A 205 3.26 6.94 13.39
N ARG A 206 3.98 6.55 12.32
CA ARG A 206 5.19 7.26 11.92
C ARG A 206 4.90 8.70 11.50
N ILE A 207 3.90 8.93 10.65
CA ILE A 207 3.56 10.29 10.21
C ILE A 207 2.98 11.11 11.37
N GLU A 208 2.10 10.54 12.20
CA GLU A 208 1.58 11.21 13.40
C GLU A 208 2.72 11.69 14.32
N GLY A 209 3.70 10.82 14.59
CA GLY A 209 4.87 11.16 15.40
C GLY A 209 5.74 12.26 14.78
N LEU A 210 6.00 12.20 13.47
CA LEU A 210 6.78 13.21 12.76
C LEU A 210 6.08 14.57 12.72
N VAL A 211 4.77 14.58 12.41
CA VAL A 211 3.96 15.81 12.42
C VAL A 211 3.92 16.42 13.81
N LYS A 212 3.74 15.61 14.85
CA LYS A 212 3.80 16.08 16.25
C LYS A 212 5.14 16.72 16.57
N ALA A 213 6.25 16.08 16.20
CA ALA A 213 7.60 16.60 16.45
C ALA A 213 7.83 17.94 15.72
N GLU A 214 7.46 18.04 14.44
CA GLU A 214 7.56 19.30 13.67
C GLU A 214 6.70 20.42 14.28
N ARG A 215 5.50 20.09 14.75
CA ARG A 215 4.60 21.03 15.42
C ARG A 215 5.16 21.51 16.76
N ASP A 216 5.68 20.61 17.58
CA ASP A 216 6.24 20.93 18.90
C ASP A 216 7.49 21.83 18.75
N GLU A 217 8.34 21.56 17.75
CA GLU A 217 9.49 22.42 17.41
C GLU A 217 9.04 23.82 16.98
N TYR A 218 8.00 23.92 16.16
CA TYR A 218 7.44 25.19 15.74
C TYR A 218 6.84 26.00 16.90
N ILE A 219 6.09 25.35 17.80
CA ILE A 219 5.53 25.99 19.00
C ILE A 219 6.66 26.55 19.87
N LYS A 220 7.70 25.76 20.13
CA LYS A 220 8.86 26.18 20.92
C LYS A 220 9.52 27.43 20.33
N LYS A 221 9.67 27.49 19.00
CA LYS A 221 10.21 28.67 18.31
C LYS A 221 9.33 29.91 18.49
N LEU A 222 8.00 29.77 18.42
CA LEU A 222 7.08 30.89 18.65
C LEU A 222 7.18 31.41 20.10
N GLU A 223 7.27 30.51 21.07
CA GLU A 223 7.45 30.86 22.49
C GLU A 223 8.76 31.62 22.72
N GLU A 224 9.86 31.18 22.12
CA GLU A 224 11.17 31.87 22.16
C GLU A 224 11.13 33.25 21.50
N GLU A 225 10.31 33.44 20.47
CA GLU A 225 10.08 34.72 19.81
C GLU A 225 9.07 35.63 20.55
N GLY A 226 8.53 35.19 21.69
CA GLY A 226 7.52 35.93 22.45
C GLY A 226 6.16 36.03 21.74
N LYS A 227 5.89 35.17 20.76
CA LYS A 227 4.61 35.09 20.03
C LYS A 227 3.71 34.07 20.70
N ILE A 228 2.58 34.52 21.24
CA ILE A 228 1.56 33.64 21.80
C ILE A 228 0.50 33.40 20.73
N GLU A 229 0.65 32.34 19.96
CA GLU A 229 -0.33 31.92 18.94
C GLU A 229 -0.81 30.50 19.20
N GLN A 230 -2.11 30.27 19.01
CA GLN A 230 -2.68 28.93 19.03
C GLN A 230 -2.30 28.20 17.75
N VAL A 231 -1.38 27.24 17.85
CA VAL A 231 -1.00 26.38 16.73
C VAL A 231 -2.03 25.27 16.56
N SER A 232 -2.57 25.13 15.34
CA SER A 232 -3.52 24.07 15.01
C SER A 232 -2.92 22.69 15.24
N LYS A 233 -3.72 21.74 15.77
CA LYS A 233 -3.33 20.32 15.83
C LYS A 233 -3.00 19.73 14.45
N TRP A 234 -3.49 20.34 13.38
CA TRP A 234 -3.25 19.93 11.99
C TRP A 234 -2.00 20.58 11.37
N TYR A 235 -1.27 21.40 12.12
CA TYR A 235 0.01 21.96 11.65
C TYR A 235 1.01 20.84 11.35
N GLY A 236 1.65 20.91 10.17
CA GLY A 236 2.69 19.97 9.73
C GLY A 236 2.23 18.93 8.69
N TYR A 237 0.93 18.61 8.61
CA TYR A 237 0.44 17.56 7.71
C TYR A 237 0.68 17.84 6.22
N SER A 238 0.66 19.11 5.78
CA SER A 238 0.79 19.47 4.35
C SER A 238 2.12 19.08 3.71
N GLY A 239 3.17 18.83 4.50
CA GLY A 239 4.42 18.25 3.98
C GLY A 239 4.32 16.75 3.69
N TYR A 240 3.41 16.06 4.38
CA TYR A 240 3.22 14.61 4.33
C TYR A 240 2.04 14.18 3.47
N LEU A 241 1.00 15.02 3.35
CA LEU A 241 -0.22 14.77 2.60
C LEU A 241 -0.52 15.95 1.67
N THR A 242 -0.91 15.68 0.43
CA THR A 242 -1.18 16.70 -0.61
C THR A 242 -2.55 17.35 -0.43
N ASP A 243 -3.57 16.52 -0.29
CA ASP A 243 -4.99 16.90 -0.17
C ASP A 243 -5.58 16.48 1.18
N GLY A 244 -4.74 16.08 2.13
CA GLY A 244 -5.14 15.52 3.41
C GLY A 244 -5.39 14.01 3.40
N LEU A 245 -5.29 13.33 2.25
CA LEU A 245 -5.40 11.87 2.13
C LEU A 245 -4.18 11.26 1.44
N HIS A 246 -3.78 11.78 0.27
CA HIS A 246 -2.71 11.21 -0.54
C HIS A 246 -1.33 11.72 -0.12
N LEU A 247 -0.33 10.84 -0.12
CA LEU A 247 1.03 11.17 0.27
C LEU A 247 1.64 12.28 -0.61
N ALA A 248 2.15 13.32 0.05
CA ALA A 248 3.03 14.33 -0.55
C ALA A 248 4.50 13.85 -0.50
N LYS A 249 5.41 14.69 -1.00
CA LYS A 249 6.85 14.42 -1.04
C LYS A 249 7.47 13.85 0.24
N LYS A 250 7.20 14.43 1.43
CA LYS A 250 7.76 13.87 2.69
C LYS A 250 7.12 12.53 3.02
N GLY A 251 5.81 12.41 2.86
CA GLY A 251 5.07 11.17 3.12
C GLY A 251 5.54 9.99 2.26
N ASN A 252 5.72 10.21 0.96
CA ASN A 252 6.31 9.21 0.05
C ASN A 252 7.73 8.82 0.46
N SER A 253 8.54 9.78 0.90
CA SER A 253 9.91 9.51 1.32
C SER A 253 9.96 8.66 2.59
N VAL A 254 9.14 8.99 3.59
CA VAL A 254 8.99 8.20 4.82
C VAL A 254 8.54 6.77 4.51
N LEU A 255 7.50 6.60 3.68
CA LEU A 255 7.02 5.26 3.30
C LEU A 255 8.11 4.44 2.63
N PHE A 256 8.81 5.04 1.66
CA PHE A 256 9.89 4.38 0.95
C PHE A 256 10.99 3.90 1.91
N GLU A 257 11.44 4.75 2.82
CA GLU A 257 12.49 4.42 3.80
C GLU A 257 12.06 3.27 4.72
N MET A 258 10.85 3.35 5.28
CA MET A 258 10.31 2.30 6.14
C MET A 258 10.12 0.97 5.40
N LEU A 259 9.71 1.01 4.12
CA LEU A 259 9.53 -0.19 3.32
C LEU A 259 10.87 -0.86 3.01
N ILE A 260 11.90 -0.08 2.63
CA ILE A 260 13.26 -0.61 2.42
C ILE A 260 13.81 -1.22 3.71
N GLU A 261 13.66 -0.54 4.84
CA GLU A 261 14.07 -1.06 6.15
C GLU A 261 13.37 -2.38 6.49
N SER A 262 12.05 -2.46 6.24
CA SER A 262 11.27 -3.67 6.46
C SER A 262 11.72 -4.83 5.55
N ILE A 263 11.98 -4.56 4.26
CA ILE A 263 12.47 -5.57 3.33
C ILE A 263 13.85 -6.09 3.79
N ASN A 264 14.79 -5.18 4.09
CA ASN A 264 16.15 -5.57 4.49
C ASN A 264 16.18 -6.34 5.81
N SER A 265 15.32 -5.98 6.77
CA SER A 265 15.31 -6.61 8.10
C SER A 265 14.63 -7.98 8.09
N ASN A 266 13.57 -8.15 7.29
CA ASN A 266 12.77 -9.38 7.28
C ASN A 266 13.17 -10.35 6.17
N PHE A 267 13.71 -9.83 5.05
CA PHE A 267 14.07 -10.60 3.86
C PHE A 267 15.44 -10.17 3.31
N PRO A 268 16.53 -10.23 4.10
CA PRO A 268 17.84 -9.66 3.74
C PRO A 268 18.42 -10.18 2.43
N SER A 269 18.14 -11.45 2.09
CA SER A 269 18.64 -12.07 0.86
C SER A 269 17.76 -11.91 -0.37
N LEU A 270 16.68 -11.14 -0.24
CA LEU A 270 15.76 -10.90 -1.34
C LEU A 270 16.36 -9.88 -2.32
N PHE A 271 16.53 -10.30 -3.58
CA PHE A 271 17.08 -9.49 -4.67
C PHE A 271 18.54 -8.99 -4.49
N GLU A 272 19.39 -9.75 -3.80
CA GLU A 272 20.83 -9.41 -3.65
C GLU A 272 21.58 -9.37 -5.00
N ASN A 273 21.17 -10.20 -5.95
CA ASN A 273 21.86 -10.37 -7.23
C ASN A 273 21.37 -9.36 -8.27
N ILE A 274 22.33 -8.78 -9.01
CA ILE A 274 22.03 -7.99 -10.20
C ILE A 274 21.85 -8.89 -11.42
N PHE A 275 20.90 -8.52 -12.28
CA PHE A 275 20.68 -9.06 -13.61
C PHE A 275 21.76 -8.54 -14.55
N SER A 276 22.39 -9.50 -15.24
CA SER A 276 23.55 -9.31 -16.11
C SER A 276 24.79 -8.81 -15.34
N PRO A 277 26.01 -9.26 -15.70
CA PRO A 277 27.24 -8.76 -15.07
C PRO A 277 27.42 -7.25 -15.22
N LEU A 278 28.32 -6.68 -14.42
CA LEU A 278 28.84 -5.33 -14.66
C LEU A 278 29.70 -5.34 -15.93
N TRP A 279 29.74 -4.21 -16.63
CA TRP A 279 30.37 -4.12 -17.96
C TRP A 279 31.89 -4.42 -17.91
N ASP A 280 32.55 -4.05 -16.81
CA ASP A 280 33.97 -4.29 -16.57
C ASP A 280 34.29 -5.78 -16.40
N LYS A 281 33.39 -6.56 -15.80
CA LYS A 281 33.50 -8.02 -15.72
C LYS A 281 33.33 -8.73 -17.06
N ILE A 282 32.70 -8.07 -18.04
CA ILE A 282 32.60 -8.58 -19.42
C ILE A 282 33.86 -8.20 -20.20
N ALA A 283 34.33 -6.97 -20.04
CA ALA A 283 35.46 -6.43 -20.78
C ALA A 283 36.83 -7.01 -20.34
N ASN A 284 36.97 -7.44 -19.08
CA ASN A 284 38.22 -8.00 -18.55
C ASN A 284 38.57 -9.41 -19.07
N ASP A 285 37.80 -9.96 -20.01
CA ASP A 285 38.20 -11.16 -20.75
C ASP A 285 39.13 -10.86 -21.95
N GLU A 286 39.39 -9.60 -22.30
CA GLU A 286 40.50 -9.15 -23.18
C GLU A 286 40.44 -7.61 -23.38
N LEU A 287 41.22 -6.86 -22.59
CA LEU A 287 41.69 -5.51 -22.92
C LEU A 287 43.16 -5.36 -22.51
#